data_AF-A0A969BS43-F1
#
_entry.id   AF-A0A969BS43-F1
#
_cell.length_a   1.000
_cell.length_b   1.000
_cell.length_c   1.000
_cell.angle_alpha   90.00
_cell.angle_beta   90.00
_cell.angle_gamma   90.00
#
_symmetry.space_group_name_H-M   'P 1'
#
loop_
_entity.id
_entity.type
_entity.pdbx_description
1 polymer ?
#
loop_
_entity_poly.entity_id
_entity_poly.type
_entity_poly.pdbx_seq_one_letter_code
_entity_poly.pdbx_strand_id
1 'polypeptide(L)'
;MWPEALEFQIRFDHIKKQNHTGDFWNCGVNFTWSQGPNHSFLAEGSGGKLTPSREGEHRAAENAMVHTLNDQWNECELIVMGDAYAIIKVNGKILNYATQLSKAVGPIAMQAETAEIFYRNLKIKEFAEDRPASEFLQAASPNP
;
A
#
# COMPACT_ATOMS: atom_id res chain seq x y z
N MET A 1 -9.17 20.81 8.18
CA MET A 1 -8.14 20.53 7.16
C MET A 1 -7.75 19.08 7.35
N TRP A 2 -7.99 18.20 6.38
CA TRP A 2 -7.47 16.83 6.41
C TRP A 2 -5.95 16.88 6.19
N PRO A 3 -5.14 15.99 6.79
CA PRO A 3 -3.70 15.98 6.55
C PRO A 3 -3.40 15.63 5.08
N GLU A 4 -2.37 16.27 4.53
CA GLU A 4 -1.78 15.85 3.26
C GLU A 4 -1.00 14.55 3.46
N ALA A 5 -1.51 13.43 2.97
CA ALA A 5 -0.89 12.11 3.17
C ALA A 5 -1.15 11.14 2.00
N LEU A 6 -0.25 10.16 1.86
CA LEU A 6 -0.56 8.89 1.21
C LEU A 6 -0.98 7.92 2.31
N GLU A 7 -2.24 7.51 2.30
CA GLU A 7 -2.76 6.56 3.28
C GLU A 7 -2.66 5.13 2.73
N PHE A 8 -2.28 4.22 3.64
CA PHE A 8 -2.24 2.78 3.42
C PHE A 8 -3.41 2.16 4.16
N GLN A 9 -4.44 1.73 3.43
CA GLN A 9 -5.69 1.36 4.06
C GLN A 9 -5.69 -0.09 4.56
N ILE A 10 -6.21 -0.30 5.78
CA ILE A 10 -6.53 -1.60 6.35
C ILE A 10 -8.04 -1.61 6.62
N ARG A 11 -8.81 -2.28 5.76
CA ARG A 11 -10.27 -2.30 5.85
C ARG A 11 -10.87 -3.49 5.12
N PHE A 12 -11.97 -4.00 5.67
CA PHE A 12 -12.87 -4.93 4.98
C PHE A 12 -14.30 -4.39 5.03
N ASP A 13 -14.94 -4.26 3.86
CA ASP A 13 -16.36 -3.94 3.75
C ASP A 13 -17.17 -5.22 3.86
N HIS A 14 -17.76 -5.45 5.04
CA HIS A 14 -18.55 -6.65 5.33
C HIS A 14 -19.93 -6.67 4.65
N ILE A 15 -20.46 -5.50 4.25
CA ILE A 15 -21.75 -5.39 3.56
C ILE A 15 -21.58 -5.85 2.12
N LYS A 16 -20.51 -5.38 1.45
CA LYS A 16 -20.18 -5.74 0.07
C LYS A 16 -19.30 -6.99 -0.05
N LYS A 17 -18.81 -7.51 1.07
CA LYS A 17 -17.81 -8.59 1.14
C LYS A 17 -16.56 -8.26 0.32
N GLN A 18 -16.08 -7.02 0.45
CA GLN A 18 -15.00 -6.48 -0.37
C GLN A 18 -13.77 -6.14 0.50
N ASN A 19 -12.60 -6.55 0.03
CA ASN A 19 -11.33 -6.14 0.63
C ASN A 19 -10.92 -4.75 0.15
N HIS A 20 -10.42 -3.95 1.09
CA HIS A 20 -9.75 -2.67 0.86
C HIS A 20 -8.36 -2.62 1.54
N THR A 21 -7.95 -3.73 2.18
CA THR A 21 -6.63 -3.85 2.78
C THR A 21 -5.57 -3.88 1.69
N GLY A 22 -4.64 -2.93 1.73
CA GLY A 22 -3.62 -2.73 0.70
C GLY A 22 -3.95 -1.63 -0.30
N ASP A 23 -5.14 -1.02 -0.22
CA ASP A 23 -5.48 0.13 -1.05
C ASP A 23 -4.58 1.32 -0.67
N PHE A 24 -4.23 2.13 -1.67
CA PHE A 24 -3.75 3.48 -1.41
C PHE A 24 -4.94 4.44 -1.40
N TRP A 25 -4.92 5.39 -0.49
CA TRP A 25 -5.86 6.50 -0.50
C TRP A 25 -5.10 7.81 -0.66
N ASN A 26 -5.44 8.55 -1.71
CA ASN A 26 -4.86 9.86 -1.94
C ASN A 26 -5.56 10.90 -1.06
N CYS A 27 -4.89 11.29 0.02
CA CYS A 27 -5.28 12.38 0.92
C CYS A 27 -4.48 13.65 0.60
N GLY A 28 -4.36 14.05 -0.66
CA GLY A 28 -3.62 15.27 -1.07
C GLY A 28 -2.15 15.05 -1.40
N VAL A 29 -1.74 13.79 -1.64
CA VAL A 29 -0.41 13.45 -2.19
C VAL A 29 -0.62 12.84 -3.56
N ASN A 30 -0.20 13.55 -4.60
CA ASN A 30 -0.19 13.03 -5.96
C ASN A 30 0.93 12.02 -6.14
N PHE A 31 0.70 11.00 -6.97
CA PHE A 31 1.65 9.96 -7.35
C PHE A 31 1.28 9.34 -8.70
N THR A 32 2.17 8.52 -9.26
CA THR A 32 1.89 7.66 -10.41
C THR A 32 1.83 6.21 -9.94
N TRP A 33 0.85 5.44 -10.40
CA TRP A 33 0.71 4.03 -10.05
C TRP A 33 0.35 3.20 -11.29
N SER A 34 0.60 1.89 -11.24
CA SER A 34 0.24 1.00 -12.34
C SER A 34 -1.13 0.37 -12.12
N GLN A 35 -2.06 0.66 -13.02
CA GLN A 35 -3.45 0.22 -12.94
C GLN A 35 -3.74 -0.87 -13.98
N GLY A 36 -4.37 -1.95 -13.53
CA GLY A 36 -4.94 -3.00 -14.39
C GLY A 36 -6.35 -2.65 -14.91
N PRO A 37 -6.92 -3.48 -15.78
CA PRO A 37 -8.19 -3.20 -16.46
C PRO A 37 -9.39 -3.02 -15.51
N ASN A 38 -9.33 -3.60 -14.31
CA ASN A 38 -10.41 -3.56 -13.32
C ASN A 38 -10.25 -2.44 -12.29
N HIS A 39 -9.43 -1.44 -12.60
CA HIS A 39 -9.08 -0.33 -11.72
C HIS A 39 -8.36 -0.71 -10.41
N SER A 40 -7.79 -1.92 -10.36
CA SER A 40 -6.93 -2.48 -9.31
C SER A 40 -5.45 -2.37 -9.69
N PHE A 41 -4.57 -2.45 -8.70
CA PHE A 41 -3.13 -2.49 -8.95
C PHE A 41 -2.76 -3.73 -9.77
N LEU A 42 -1.96 -3.51 -10.82
CA LEU A 42 -1.35 -4.57 -11.61
C LEU A 42 0.04 -4.08 -12.03
N ALA A 43 1.07 -4.88 -11.81
CA ALA A 43 2.43 -4.49 -12.22
C ALA A 43 2.50 -4.25 -13.74
N GLU A 44 3.33 -3.30 -14.18
CA GLU A 44 3.51 -2.99 -15.62
C GLU A 44 3.93 -4.22 -16.43
N GLY A 45 4.88 -5.01 -15.89
CA GLY A 45 5.32 -6.27 -16.50
C GLY A 45 4.22 -7.35 -16.60
N SER A 46 3.09 -7.15 -15.91
CA SER A 46 1.91 -8.02 -15.96
C SER A 46 0.74 -7.40 -16.74
N GLY A 47 0.98 -6.29 -17.46
CA GLY A 47 -0.03 -5.62 -18.29
C GLY A 47 -0.71 -4.41 -17.64
N GLY A 48 -0.24 -3.98 -16.47
CA GLY A 48 -0.67 -2.71 -15.86
C GLY A 48 -0.19 -1.50 -16.66
N LYS A 49 -0.91 -0.39 -16.56
CA LYS A 49 -0.57 0.88 -17.21
C LYS A 49 -0.32 1.96 -16.17
N LEU A 50 0.82 2.65 -16.30
CA LEU A 50 1.10 3.83 -15.50
C LEU A 50 0.02 4.88 -15.71
N THR A 51 -0.57 5.29 -14.61
CA THR A 51 -1.67 6.23 -14.57
C THR A 51 -1.41 7.23 -13.44
N PRO A 52 -1.67 8.53 -13.63
CA PRO A 52 -1.65 9.49 -12.53
C PRO A 52 -2.68 9.12 -11.45
N SER A 53 -2.38 9.49 -10.20
CA SER A 53 -3.32 9.34 -9.10
C SER A 53 -4.57 10.18 -9.33
N ARG A 54 -5.73 9.64 -8.94
CA ARG A 54 -6.97 10.39 -8.76
C ARG A 54 -7.16 10.75 -7.27
N GLU A 55 -8.17 11.54 -6.95
CA GLU A 55 -8.60 11.68 -5.56
C GLU A 55 -9.24 10.37 -5.06
N GLY A 56 -9.05 10.07 -3.77
CA GLY A 56 -9.63 8.89 -3.13
C GLY A 56 -8.88 7.58 -3.38
N GLU A 57 -9.64 6.51 -3.58
CA GLU A 57 -9.19 5.11 -3.55
C GLU A 57 -8.42 4.64 -4.80
N HIS A 58 -7.33 3.91 -4.56
CA HIS A 58 -6.54 3.16 -5.53
C HIS A 58 -6.40 1.72 -5.07
N ARG A 59 -7.23 0.85 -5.64
CA ARG A 59 -7.41 -0.52 -5.17
C ARG A 59 -6.15 -1.36 -5.25
N ALA A 60 -5.94 -2.17 -4.22
CA ALA A 60 -4.93 -3.22 -4.15
C ALA A 60 -5.03 -4.22 -5.32
N ALA A 61 -3.99 -5.04 -5.48
CA ALA A 61 -4.02 -6.22 -6.34
C ALA A 61 -5.20 -7.14 -6.01
N GLU A 62 -5.86 -7.70 -7.03
CA GLU A 62 -7.07 -8.51 -6.85
C GLU A 62 -6.85 -9.83 -6.12
N ASN A 63 -5.63 -10.37 -6.22
CA ASN A 63 -5.22 -11.61 -5.57
C ASN A 63 -4.63 -11.37 -4.17
N ALA A 64 -5.11 -10.33 -3.47
CA ALA A 64 -4.67 -9.99 -2.13
C ALA A 64 -4.94 -11.15 -1.15
N MET A 65 -3.87 -11.75 -0.61
CA MET A 65 -3.97 -12.77 0.43
C MET A 65 -4.01 -12.10 1.81
N VAL A 66 -5.18 -11.56 2.15
CA VAL A 66 -5.40 -10.81 3.40
C VAL A 66 -6.32 -11.57 4.35
N HIS A 67 -6.00 -11.51 5.63
CA HIS A 67 -6.89 -11.91 6.70
C HIS A 67 -7.90 -10.79 6.95
N THR A 68 -9.19 -11.13 6.98
CA THR A 68 -10.29 -10.17 7.11
C THR A 68 -10.99 -10.35 8.46
N LEU A 69 -12.28 -10.64 8.49
CA LEU A 69 -13.05 -10.87 9.72
C LEU A 69 -12.89 -12.32 10.21
N ASN A 70 -11.65 -12.71 10.53
CA ASN A 70 -11.30 -14.07 10.95
C ASN A 70 -10.30 -14.13 12.12
N ASP A 71 -10.12 -13.02 12.84
CA ASP A 71 -9.26 -12.90 14.03
C ASP A 71 -7.78 -13.27 13.81
N GLN A 72 -7.33 -13.26 12.55
CA GLN A 72 -5.92 -13.49 12.21
C GLN A 72 -5.20 -12.16 11.96
N TRP A 73 -3.91 -12.13 12.28
CA TRP A 73 -3.06 -10.97 12.09
C TRP A 73 -2.54 -10.90 10.65
N ASN A 74 -2.57 -9.71 10.05
CA ASN A 74 -1.81 -9.44 8.83
C ASN A 74 -0.43 -8.88 9.16
N GLU A 75 0.60 -9.36 8.48
CA GLU A 75 1.91 -8.69 8.45
C GLU A 75 1.89 -7.61 7.37
N CYS A 76 2.17 -6.36 7.75
CA CYS A 76 2.22 -5.24 6.82
C CYS A 76 3.65 -4.71 6.74
N GLU A 77 4.17 -4.59 5.53
CA GLU A 77 5.45 -3.94 5.23
C GLU A 77 5.17 -2.72 4.35
N LEU A 78 5.56 -1.54 4.85
CA LEU A 78 5.47 -0.26 4.16
C LEU A 78 6.89 0.15 3.81
N ILE A 79 7.21 0.25 2.53
CA ILE A 79 8.51 0.74 2.06
C ILE A 79 8.28 2.07 1.36
N VAL A 80 8.92 3.14 1.86
CA VAL A 80 8.87 4.47 1.25
C VAL A 80 10.30 4.96 1.10
N MET A 81 10.68 5.37 -0.10
CA MET A 81 11.98 6.00 -0.39
C MET A 81 11.73 7.40 -0.91
N GLY A 82 11.76 8.36 0.01
CA GLY A 82 11.54 9.77 -0.31
C GLY A 82 10.29 10.00 -1.15
N ASP A 83 10.46 10.76 -2.23
CA ASP A 83 9.45 10.99 -3.27
C ASP A 83 9.53 9.98 -4.43
N ALA A 84 10.54 9.09 -4.42
CA ALA A 84 10.78 8.18 -5.52
C ALA A 84 9.68 7.12 -5.62
N TYR A 85 9.37 6.44 -4.52
CA TYR A 85 8.33 5.41 -4.49
C TYR A 85 7.80 5.03 -3.10
N ALA A 86 6.62 4.41 -3.12
CA ALA A 86 5.98 3.76 -1.99
C ALA A 86 5.45 2.37 -2.38
N ILE A 87 5.67 1.37 -1.54
CA ILE A 87 5.22 -0.02 -1.71
C ILE A 87 4.49 -0.44 -0.43
N ILE A 88 3.35 -1.12 -0.60
CA ILE A 88 2.72 -1.89 0.47
C ILE A 88 2.78 -3.37 0.15
N LYS A 89 3.26 -4.15 1.11
CA LYS A 89 3.11 -5.60 1.13
C LYS A 89 2.24 -6.00 2.30
N VAL A 90 1.35 -6.94 2.04
CA VAL A 90 0.56 -7.59 3.08
C VAL A 90 0.76 -9.10 2.96
N ASN A 91 1.15 -9.73 4.08
CA ASN A 91 1.50 -11.15 4.15
C ASN A 91 2.51 -11.56 3.06
N GLY A 92 3.54 -10.71 2.86
CA GLY A 92 4.61 -10.94 1.87
C GLY A 92 4.23 -10.71 0.40
N LYS A 93 2.99 -10.28 0.10
CA LYS A 93 2.55 -9.96 -1.27
C LYS A 93 2.46 -8.46 -1.48
N ILE A 94 3.04 -7.99 -2.59
CA ILE A 94 2.91 -6.60 -3.03
C ILE A 94 1.47 -6.36 -3.45
N LEU A 95 0.78 -5.49 -2.73
CA LEU A 95 -0.61 -5.14 -3.02
C LEU A 95 -0.72 -3.81 -3.76
N ASN A 96 0.25 -2.92 -3.61
CA ASN A 96 0.27 -1.66 -4.33
C ASN A 96 1.69 -1.09 -4.44
N TYR A 97 1.91 -0.28 -5.48
CA TYR A 97 3.18 0.38 -5.78
C TYR A 97 2.92 1.71 -6.48
N ALA A 98 3.44 2.78 -5.89
CA ALA A 98 3.37 4.14 -6.41
C ALA A 98 4.78 4.71 -6.59
N THR A 99 4.93 5.60 -7.55
CA THR A 99 6.16 6.32 -7.88
C THR A 99 5.88 7.81 -8.05
N GLN A 100 6.92 8.64 -8.08
CA GLN A 100 6.79 10.08 -8.35
C GLN A 100 5.81 10.75 -7.36
N LEU A 101 6.00 10.49 -6.07
CA LEU A 101 5.18 11.10 -5.04
C LEU A 101 5.46 12.60 -5.00
N SER A 102 4.43 13.41 -4.84
CA SER A 102 4.57 14.87 -4.71
C SER A 102 5.14 15.33 -3.37
N LYS A 103 5.40 14.40 -2.44
CA LYS A 103 5.95 14.64 -1.10
C LYS A 103 7.02 13.60 -0.79
N ALA A 104 8.14 14.05 -0.25
CA ALA A 104 9.28 13.19 0.08
C ALA A 104 9.36 12.81 1.57
N VAL A 105 8.81 13.65 2.46
CA VAL A 105 8.96 13.49 3.91
C VAL A 105 7.66 13.86 4.62
N GLY A 106 7.40 13.23 5.76
CA GLY A 106 6.24 13.50 6.58
C GLY A 106 6.18 12.62 7.82
N PRO A 107 5.28 12.93 8.77
CA PRO A 107 5.04 12.07 9.92
C PRO A 107 4.34 10.77 9.50
N ILE A 108 4.60 9.70 10.24
CA ILE A 108 3.83 8.46 10.16
C ILE A 108 2.71 8.54 11.19
N ALA A 109 1.46 8.37 10.75
CA ALA A 109 0.28 8.38 11.60
C ALA A 109 -0.46 7.05 11.54
N MET A 110 -1.09 6.67 12.64
CA MET A 110 -2.05 5.57 12.70
C MET A 110 -3.44 6.17 12.87
N GLN A 111 -4.35 5.82 11.97
CA GLN A 111 -5.74 6.26 12.01
C GLN A 111 -6.63 5.02 12.17
N ALA A 112 -7.66 5.15 13.01
CA ALA A 112 -8.75 4.20 13.08
C ALA A 112 -10.05 4.92 12.69
N GLU A 113 -10.79 4.34 11.76
CA GLU A 113 -12.12 4.81 11.37
C GLU A 113 -13.13 3.69 11.55
N THR A 114 -14.24 3.98 12.22
CA THR A 114 -15.43 3.11 12.38
C THR A 114 -15.25 1.84 13.24
N ALA A 115 -14.06 1.24 13.30
CA ALA A 115 -13.81 0.01 14.07
C ALA A 115 -12.47 0.09 14.81
N GLU A 116 -12.31 -0.79 15.81
CA GLU A 116 -11.05 -0.97 16.51
C GLU A 116 -10.00 -1.57 15.55
N ILE A 117 -8.78 -1.05 15.63
CA ILE A 117 -7.62 -1.58 14.91
C ILE A 117 -6.53 -1.86 15.94
N PHE A 118 -6.01 -3.08 15.91
CA PHE A 118 -4.95 -3.51 16.80
C PHE A 118 -3.62 -3.55 16.05
N TYR A 119 -2.57 -3.00 16.66
CA TYR A 119 -1.22 -3.00 16.12
C TYR A 119 -0.28 -3.71 17.10
N ARG A 120 0.69 -4.47 16.57
CA ARG A 120 1.76 -5.09 17.36
C ARG A 120 3.03 -5.19 16.55
N ASN A 121 4.17 -5.35 17.24
CA ASN A 121 5.48 -5.56 16.62
C ASN A 121 5.88 -4.45 15.62
N LEU A 122 5.50 -3.20 15.90
CA LEU A 122 5.85 -2.05 15.07
C LEU A 122 7.36 -1.85 15.09
N LYS A 123 7.97 -1.84 13.90
CA LYS A 123 9.40 -1.65 13.69
C LYS A 123 9.57 -0.65 12.55
N ILE A 124 10.59 0.18 12.67
CA ILE A 124 11.00 1.11 11.62
C ILE A 124 12.48 0.88 11.32
N LYS A 125 12.84 0.95 10.04
CA LYS A 125 14.23 0.95 9.58
C LYS A 125 14.40 2.13 8.64
N GLU A 126 15.27 3.04 9.01
CA GLU A 126 15.69 4.14 8.15
C GLU A 126 16.88 3.70 7.29
N PHE A 127 16.96 4.24 6.07
CA PHE A 127 18.07 4.00 5.15
C PHE A 127 18.85 5.31 5.01
N ALA A 128 20.18 5.21 5.04
CA ALA A 128 21.06 6.38 4.85
C ALA A 128 21.08 6.86 3.40
N GLU A 129 20.76 5.97 2.46
CA GLU A 129 20.73 6.22 1.02
C GLU A 129 19.51 5.52 0.41
N ASP A 130 18.99 6.09 -0.68
CA ASP A 130 17.88 5.51 -1.41
C ASP A 130 18.25 4.15 -1.97
N ARG A 131 17.34 3.19 -1.79
CA ARG A 131 17.45 1.84 -2.33
C ARG A 131 16.56 1.72 -3.56
N PRO A 132 16.97 1.04 -4.64
CA PRO A 132 16.12 0.86 -5.81
C PRO A 132 14.90 -0.02 -5.48
N ALA A 133 13.74 0.33 -6.04
CA ALA A 133 12.48 -0.40 -5.79
C ALA A 133 12.58 -1.90 -6.16
N SER A 134 13.42 -2.26 -7.14
CA SER A 134 13.64 -3.64 -7.56
C SER A 134 14.14 -4.57 -6.44
N GLU A 135 14.77 -4.04 -5.39
CA GLU A 135 15.15 -4.82 -4.20
C GLU A 135 13.93 -5.28 -3.39
N PHE A 136 12.85 -4.50 -3.42
CA PHE A 136 11.65 -4.77 -2.62
C PHE A 136 10.49 -5.32 -3.45
N LEU A 137 10.51 -5.14 -4.77
CA LEU A 137 9.49 -5.64 -5.69
C LEU A 137 9.65 -7.14 -6.01
N GLN A 138 10.74 -7.77 -5.58
CA GLN A 138 10.89 -9.22 -5.67
C GLN A 138 9.97 -9.89 -4.64
N ALA A 139 9.26 -10.94 -5.08
CA ALA A 139 8.56 -11.80 -4.13
C ALA A 139 9.59 -12.36 -3.14
N ALA A 140 9.26 -12.38 -1.84
CA ALA A 140 10.07 -13.09 -0.87
C ALA A 140 10.31 -14.50 -1.42
N SER A 141 11.58 -14.87 -1.61
CA SER A 141 11.91 -16.28 -1.87
C SER A 141 11.29 -17.08 -0.74
N PRO A 142 10.57 -18.19 -1.01
CA PRO A 142 10.22 -19.09 0.07
C PRO A 142 11.53 -19.44 0.78
N ASN A 143 11.60 -19.16 2.08
CA ASN A 143 12.72 -19.64 2.88
C ASN A 143 12.83 -21.16 2.64
N PRO A 144 14.03 -21.68 2.33
CA PRO A 144 14.24 -23.12 2.16
C PRO A 144 13.89 -23.90 3.42
#